data_AF-A0A958C4Q3-F1
#
_entry.id   AF-A0A958C4Q3-F1
#
_cell.length_a   1.000
_cell.length_b   1.000
_cell.length_c   1.000
_cell.angle_alpha   90.00
_cell.angle_beta   90.00
_cell.angle_gamma   90.00
#
_symmetry.space_group_name_H-M   'P 1'
#
loop_
_entity.id
_entity.type
_entity.pdbx_description
1 polymer ?
#
loop_
_entity_poly.entity_id
_entity_poly.type
_entity_poly.pdbx_seq_one_letter_code
_entity_poly.pdbx_strand_id
1 'polypeptide(L)'
;MSTATDQPVAVDDITPSRSVSEQARLRWQRIRAGDVGSLPIILGVLVLVVIFQILNQNFLTPRNFVNLVVQMAGITTIAIGVVFVLLLGEIDLSIGYVSAVAAVFMTLRLRPPGGWPWPLAVATALAVVCLIGIGQGLIITRFKLPSFVVTLAGLMVWNGVVLLMIGGGGTVVIQDKTIIGLANYFLPKAMGWLVVIGGV
;
A
#
# COMPACT_ATOMS: atom_id res chain seq x y z
N MET A 1 16.81 41.86 -29.14
CA MET A 1 16.15 40.58 -29.49
C MET A 1 15.78 39.89 -28.18
N SER A 2 14.48 39.67 -27.99
CA SER A 2 13.78 38.97 -26.90
C SER A 2 13.80 39.57 -25.47
N THR A 3 12.89 40.51 -25.22
CA THR A 3 12.33 40.77 -23.90
C THR A 3 11.40 39.61 -23.53
N ALA A 4 11.88 38.65 -22.74
CA ALA A 4 11.01 37.65 -22.12
C ALA A 4 10.15 38.37 -21.06
N THR A 5 8.88 38.57 -21.38
CA THR A 5 7.87 39.10 -20.49
C THR A 5 7.67 38.13 -19.34
N ASP A 6 8.16 38.52 -18.16
CA ASP A 6 7.83 37.90 -16.87
C ASP A 6 6.34 38.19 -16.60
N GLN A 7 5.47 37.30 -17.07
CA GLN A 7 4.04 37.36 -16.75
C GLN A 7 3.87 36.80 -15.33
N PRO A 8 3.33 37.58 -14.37
CA PRO A 8 3.08 37.05 -13.04
C PRO A 8 2.08 35.89 -13.16
N VAL A 9 2.42 34.74 -12.57
CA VAL A 9 1.46 33.65 -12.38
C VAL A 9 0.35 34.23 -11.51
N ALA A 10 -0.80 34.52 -12.12
CA ALA A 10 -1.96 35.02 -11.41
C ALA A 10 -2.38 33.95 -10.38
N VAL A 11 -2.02 34.19 -9.12
CA VAL A 11 -2.58 33.47 -7.98
C VAL A 11 -3.93 34.12 -7.69
N ASP A 12 -4.89 33.86 -8.57
CA ASP A 12 -6.29 34.20 -8.36
C ASP A 12 -7.14 33.25 -9.19
N ASP A 13 -7.59 32.17 -8.56
CA ASP A 13 -9.01 31.82 -8.64
C ASP A 13 -9.32 30.83 -7.51
N ILE A 14 -9.84 31.34 -6.39
CA ILE A 14 -10.72 30.52 -5.55
C ILE A 14 -11.98 30.34 -6.40
N THR A 15 -11.95 29.38 -7.33
CA THR A 15 -13.05 29.14 -8.27
C THR A 15 -14.35 28.98 -7.48
N PRO A 16 -15.44 29.70 -7.81
CA PRO A 16 -16.71 29.53 -7.14
C PRO A 16 -17.15 28.07 -7.26
N SER A 17 -17.78 27.54 -6.21
CA SER A 17 -18.27 26.15 -6.17
C SER A 17 -19.18 25.88 -7.37
N ARG A 18 -18.62 25.32 -8.44
CA ARG A 18 -19.35 25.04 -9.68
C ARG A 18 -20.54 24.16 -9.37
N SER A 19 -21.69 24.51 -9.93
CA SER A 19 -22.92 23.73 -9.73
C SER A 19 -22.69 22.28 -10.18
N VAL A 20 -23.24 21.30 -9.46
CA VAL A 20 -23.10 19.86 -9.78
C VAL A 20 -23.51 19.58 -11.22
N SER A 21 -24.50 20.32 -11.74
CA SER A 21 -24.97 20.22 -13.13
C SER A 21 -23.93 20.69 -14.15
N GLU A 22 -23.15 21.73 -13.84
CA GLU A 22 -22.06 22.22 -14.68
C GLU A 22 -20.90 21.24 -14.69
N GLN A 23 -20.54 20.68 -13.53
CA GLN A 23 -19.49 19.66 -13.43
C GLN A 23 -19.85 18.40 -14.24
N ALA A 24 -21.12 17.97 -14.18
CA ALA A 24 -21.63 16.85 -14.95
C ALA A 24 -21.60 17.13 -16.47
N ARG A 25 -22.01 18.32 -16.91
CA ARG A 25 -21.96 18.73 -18.32
C ARG A 25 -20.52 18.77 -18.85
N LEU A 26 -19.58 19.31 -18.09
CA LEU A 26 -18.17 19.37 -18.47
C LEU A 26 -17.52 17.98 -18.50
N ARG A 27 -17.87 17.08 -17.57
CA ARG A 27 -17.44 15.67 -17.64
C ARG A 27 -18.00 14.96 -18.87
N TRP A 28 -19.29 15.17 -19.18
CA TRP A 28 -19.93 14.56 -20.36
C TRP A 28 -19.31 15.05 -21.67
N GLN A 29 -18.96 16.33 -21.76
CA GLN A 29 -18.25 16.88 -22.91
C GLN A 29 -16.85 16.30 -23.07
N ARG A 30 -16.09 16.11 -21.97
CA ARG A 30 -14.77 15.45 -22.01
C ARG A 30 -14.84 13.99 -22.47
N ILE A 31 -15.81 13.23 -21.95
CA ILE A 31 -16.04 11.84 -22.37
C ILE A 31 -16.37 11.77 -23.86
N ARG A 32 -17.25 12.66 -24.35
CA ARG A 32 -17.58 12.76 -25.78
C ARG A 32 -16.39 13.17 -26.64
N ALA A 33 -15.45 13.94 -26.09
CA ALA A 33 -14.20 14.31 -26.75
C ALA A 33 -13.12 13.21 -26.71
N GLY A 34 -13.42 12.04 -26.15
CA GLY A 34 -12.48 10.90 -26.06
C GLY A 34 -11.63 10.86 -24.79
N ASP A 35 -11.73 11.87 -23.92
CA ASP A 35 -11.05 11.88 -22.62
C ASP A 35 -11.96 11.21 -21.55
N VAL A 36 -11.84 9.88 -21.47
CA VAL A 36 -12.62 9.04 -20.55
C VAL A 36 -12.13 9.09 -19.10
N GLY A 37 -10.98 9.72 -18.83
CA GLY A 37 -10.41 9.84 -17.48
C GLY A 37 -10.39 8.52 -16.70
N SER A 38 -10.89 8.53 -15.45
CA SER A 38 -10.98 7.36 -14.57
C SER A 38 -12.21 6.48 -14.80
N LEU A 39 -13.07 6.81 -15.78
CA LEU A 39 -14.33 6.11 -16.02
C LEU A 39 -14.16 4.61 -16.33
N PRO A 40 -13.17 4.18 -17.15
CA PRO A 40 -12.96 2.76 -17.42
C PRO A 40 -12.59 1.96 -16.16
N ILE A 41 -11.83 2.57 -15.24
CA ILE A 41 -11.42 1.93 -13.98
C ILE A 41 -12.65 1.72 -13.08
N ILE A 42 -13.48 2.76 -12.92
CA ILE A 42 -14.71 2.69 -12.12
C ILE A 42 -15.66 1.66 -12.71
N LEU A 43 -15.83 1.65 -14.03
CA LEU A 43 -16.67 0.67 -14.72
C LEU A 43 -16.12 -0.75 -14.53
N GLY A 44 -14.81 -0.95 -14.64
CA GLY A 44 -14.16 -2.24 -14.41
C GLY A 44 -14.40 -2.75 -12.99
N VAL A 45 -14.27 -1.89 -11.97
CA VAL A 45 -14.58 -2.24 -10.57
C VAL A 45 -16.05 -2.62 -10.41
N LEU A 46 -16.97 -1.85 -10.97
CA LEU A 46 -18.41 -2.14 -10.89
C LEU A 46 -18.76 -3.49 -11.52
N VAL A 47 -18.21 -3.77 -12.71
CA VAL A 47 -18.39 -5.05 -13.41
C VAL A 47 -17.87 -6.20 -12.55
N LEU A 48 -16.67 -6.08 -11.97
CA LEU A 48 -16.11 -7.10 -11.08
C LEU A 48 -16.99 -7.33 -9.84
N VAL A 49 -17.52 -6.26 -9.23
CA VAL A 49 -18.42 -6.36 -8.07
C VAL A 49 -19.68 -7.14 -8.42
N VAL A 50 -20.32 -6.83 -9.56
CA VAL A 50 -21.53 -7.53 -10.02
C VAL A 50 -21.22 -9.00 -10.30
N ILE A 51 -20.14 -9.30 -11.01
CA ILE A 51 -19.73 -10.67 -11.32
C ILE A 51 -19.50 -11.47 -10.04
N PHE A 52 -18.71 -10.96 -9.09
CA PHE A 52 -18.43 -11.69 -7.86
C PHE A 52 -19.66 -11.85 -6.96
N GLN A 53 -20.59 -10.89 -6.95
CA GLN A 53 -21.84 -11.05 -6.21
C GLN A 53 -22.75 -12.13 -6.83
N ILE A 54 -22.81 -12.22 -8.16
CA ILE A 54 -23.57 -13.29 -8.85
C ILE A 54 -22.94 -14.66 -8.57
N LEU A 55 -21.61 -14.76 -8.62
CA LEU A 55 -20.88 -16.02 -8.41
C LEU A 55 -20.89 -16.46 -6.94
N ASN A 56 -20.95 -15.53 -5.99
CA ASN A 56 -20.95 -15.83 -4.57
C ASN A 56 -21.80 -14.83 -3.78
N GLN A 57 -22.93 -15.31 -3.24
CA GLN A 57 -23.83 -14.46 -2.44
C GLN A 57 -23.18 -13.88 -1.18
N ASN A 58 -22.07 -14.47 -0.71
CA ASN A 58 -21.34 -13.97 0.44
C ASN A 58 -20.48 -12.74 0.12
N PHE A 59 -20.30 -12.37 -1.16
CA PHE A 59 -19.36 -11.33 -1.58
C PHE A 59 -19.69 -9.95 -0.99
N LEU A 60 -20.91 -9.44 -1.13
CA LEU A 60 -21.33 -8.15 -0.55
C LEU A 60 -21.83 -8.25 0.90
N THR A 61 -21.51 -9.33 1.63
CA THR A 61 -21.87 -9.41 3.05
C THR A 61 -21.00 -8.48 3.90
N PRO A 62 -21.52 -7.89 4.99
CA PRO A 62 -20.71 -7.06 5.89
C PRO A 62 -19.47 -7.78 6.43
N ARG A 63 -19.58 -9.10 6.67
CA ARG A 63 -18.47 -9.95 7.11
C ARG A 63 -17.37 -10.01 6.05
N ASN A 64 -17.73 -10.27 4.79
CA ASN A 64 -16.74 -10.31 3.73
C ASN A 64 -16.11 -8.94 3.49
N PHE A 65 -16.90 -7.86 3.57
CA PHE A 65 -16.38 -6.50 3.47
C PHE A 65 -15.32 -6.20 4.54
N VAL A 66 -15.59 -6.53 5.81
CA VAL A 66 -14.61 -6.39 6.90
C VAL A 66 -13.36 -7.23 6.62
N ASN A 67 -13.52 -8.48 6.19
CA ASN A 67 -12.39 -9.35 5.87
C ASN A 67 -11.52 -8.79 4.76
N LEU A 68 -12.12 -8.23 3.70
CA LEU A 68 -11.40 -7.59 2.60
C LEU A 68 -10.62 -6.37 3.11
N VAL A 69 -11.23 -5.52 3.93
CA VAL A 69 -10.56 -4.34 4.51
C VAL A 69 -9.35 -4.76 5.37
N VAL A 70 -9.51 -5.77 6.23
CA VAL A 70 -8.41 -6.27 7.07
C VAL A 70 -7.29 -6.89 6.23
N GLN A 71 -7.63 -7.64 5.17
CA GLN A 71 -6.63 -8.21 4.25
C GLN A 71 -5.88 -7.12 3.47
N MET A 72 -6.57 -6.05 3.07
CA MET A 72 -5.96 -4.93 2.35
C MET A 72 -5.10 -4.04 3.25
N ALA A 73 -5.32 -4.02 4.58
CA ALA A 73 -4.62 -3.14 5.51
C ALA A 73 -3.08 -3.23 5.38
N GLY A 74 -2.53 -4.44 5.22
CA GLY A 74 -1.09 -4.65 5.01
C GLY A 74 -0.60 -4.03 3.70
N ILE A 75 -1.32 -4.27 2.60
CA ILE A 75 -0.99 -3.73 1.27
C ILE A 75 -1.11 -2.20 1.27
N THR A 76 -2.16 -1.64 1.88
CA THR A 76 -2.34 -0.19 2.02
C THR A 76 -1.22 0.44 2.83
N THR A 77 -0.77 -0.20 3.91
CA THR A 77 0.36 0.29 4.71
C THR A 77 1.65 0.37 3.88
N ILE A 78 1.92 -0.66 3.07
CA ILE A 78 3.04 -0.65 2.13
C ILE A 78 2.87 0.46 1.09
N ALA A 79 1.67 0.61 0.52
CA ALA A 79 1.37 1.62 -0.49
C ALA A 79 1.60 3.06 0.03
N ILE A 80 1.30 3.35 1.29
CA ILE A 80 1.61 4.64 1.92
C ILE A 80 3.12 4.90 1.90
N GLY A 81 3.95 3.87 2.16
CA GLY A 81 5.40 3.96 2.04
C GLY A 81 5.87 4.23 0.61
N VAL A 82 5.24 3.58 -0.39
CA VAL A 82 5.56 3.75 -1.82
C VAL A 82 5.33 5.19 -2.28
N VAL A 83 4.40 5.95 -1.67
CA VAL A 83 4.19 7.37 -2.01
C VAL A 83 5.50 8.15 -1.92
N PHE A 84 6.31 7.94 -0.87
CA PHE A 84 7.59 8.63 -0.74
C PHE A 84 8.59 8.29 -1.86
N VAL A 85 8.58 7.03 -2.32
CA VAL A 85 9.42 6.58 -3.44
C VAL A 85 8.99 7.27 -4.74
N LEU A 86 7.68 7.31 -4.99
CA LEU A 86 7.12 7.95 -6.19
C LEU A 86 7.32 9.46 -6.20
N LEU A 87 7.25 10.13 -5.04
CA LEU A 87 7.52 11.57 -4.92
C LEU A 87 8.96 11.93 -5.27
N LEU A 88 9.90 11.01 -5.05
CA LEU A 88 11.30 11.18 -5.46
C LEU A 88 11.52 10.88 -6.96
N GLY A 89 10.47 10.48 -7.69
CA GLY A 89 10.57 10.08 -9.09
C GLY A 89 11.20 8.69 -9.30
N GLU A 90 11.28 7.88 -8.24
CA GLU A 90 11.91 6.57 -8.25
C GLU A 90 10.87 5.44 -8.30
N ILE A 91 11.33 4.21 -8.56
CA ILE A 91 10.48 3.00 -8.58
C ILE A 91 11.07 1.94 -7.64
N ASP A 92 10.24 1.42 -6.72
CA ASP A 92 10.57 0.28 -5.87
C ASP A 92 9.72 -0.95 -6.20
N LEU A 93 10.32 -1.86 -6.98
CA LEU A 93 9.73 -3.16 -7.28
C LEU A 93 9.97 -4.19 -6.17
N SER A 94 11.00 -4.02 -5.34
CA SER A 94 11.40 -5.00 -4.33
C SER A 94 10.54 -4.97 -3.07
N ILE A 95 9.77 -3.89 -2.84
CA ILE A 95 9.05 -3.64 -1.59
C ILE A 95 8.17 -4.80 -1.12
N GLY A 96 7.56 -5.53 -2.06
CA GLY A 96 6.78 -6.73 -1.76
C GLY A 96 7.60 -7.78 -1.03
N TYR A 97 8.79 -8.13 -1.54
CA TYR A 97 9.66 -9.11 -0.91
C TYR A 97 10.41 -8.56 0.31
N VAL A 98 10.75 -7.27 0.33
CA VAL A 98 11.32 -6.65 1.53
C VAL A 98 10.34 -6.70 2.70
N SER A 99 9.05 -6.42 2.46
CA SER A 99 8.01 -6.59 3.51
C SER A 99 7.86 -8.06 3.94
N ALA A 100 7.99 -9.01 3.00
CA ALA A 100 7.98 -10.43 3.32
C ALA A 100 9.19 -10.85 4.18
N VAL A 101 10.39 -10.28 3.94
CA VAL A 101 11.56 -10.49 4.80
C VAL A 101 11.24 -10.06 6.24
N ALA A 102 10.66 -8.88 6.46
CA ALA A 102 10.24 -8.45 7.80
C ALA A 102 9.23 -9.42 8.43
N ALA A 103 8.18 -9.80 7.67
CA ALA A 103 7.12 -10.66 8.17
C ALA A 103 7.65 -12.06 8.56
N VAL A 104 8.44 -12.69 7.70
CA VAL A 104 9.01 -14.02 7.96
C VAL A 104 10.04 -13.94 9.08
N PHE A 105 10.91 -12.93 9.09
CA PHE A 105 11.90 -12.75 10.15
C PHE A 105 11.23 -12.65 11.52
N MET A 106 10.25 -11.75 11.65
CA MET A 106 9.48 -11.57 12.89
C MET A 106 8.80 -12.89 13.30
N THR A 107 8.13 -13.56 12.36
CA THR A 107 7.40 -14.80 12.64
C THR A 107 8.33 -15.93 13.12
N LEU A 108 9.50 -16.08 12.50
CA LEU A 108 10.49 -17.08 12.90
C LEU A 108 11.06 -16.79 14.30
N ARG A 109 11.24 -15.51 14.66
CA ARG A 109 11.73 -15.12 15.98
C ARG A 109 10.70 -15.27 17.09
N LEU A 110 9.41 -15.25 16.75
CA LEU A 110 8.32 -15.49 17.71
C LEU A 110 8.02 -16.98 17.95
N ARG A 111 8.62 -17.89 17.18
CA ARG A 111 8.26 -19.31 17.22
C ARG A 111 8.66 -19.98 18.55
N PRO A 112 7.78 -20.75 19.21
CA PRO A 112 8.12 -21.58 20.37
C PRO A 112 8.96 -22.82 20.01
N PRO A 113 9.69 -23.42 20.97
CA PRO A 113 10.00 -22.89 22.30
C PRO A 113 11.14 -21.85 22.25
N GLY A 114 11.08 -20.82 23.10
CA GLY A 114 12.14 -19.80 23.20
C GLY A 114 12.03 -18.62 22.23
N GLY A 115 10.82 -18.33 21.74
CA GLY A 115 10.55 -17.14 20.94
C GLY A 115 10.93 -15.85 21.68
N TRP A 116 11.40 -14.86 20.94
CA TRP A 116 11.75 -13.55 21.46
C TRP A 116 10.50 -12.81 21.99
N PRO A 117 10.66 -11.87 22.94
CA PRO A 117 9.59 -10.94 23.28
C PRO A 117 9.10 -10.22 22.01
N TRP A 118 7.78 -10.12 21.84
CA TRP A 118 7.20 -9.56 20.62
C TRP A 118 7.70 -8.16 20.25
N PRO A 119 7.97 -7.20 21.18
CA PRO A 119 8.47 -5.90 20.79
C PRO A 119 9.86 -5.99 20.18
N LEU A 120 10.70 -6.89 20.70
CA LEU A 120 12.05 -7.10 20.19
C LEU A 120 12.01 -7.73 18.79
N ALA A 121 11.14 -8.70 18.56
CA ALA A 121 10.96 -9.32 17.25
C ALA A 121 10.50 -8.29 16.19
N VAL A 122 9.55 -7.41 16.55
CA VAL A 122 9.07 -6.33 15.65
C VAL A 122 10.17 -5.30 15.40
N ALA A 123 10.82 -4.79 16.44
CA ALA A 123 11.86 -3.76 16.31
C ALA A 123 13.04 -4.25 15.45
N THR A 124 13.47 -5.49 15.65
CA THR A 124 14.58 -6.07 14.87
C THR A 124 14.17 -6.38 13.44
N ALA A 125 12.94 -6.83 13.18
CA ALA A 125 12.44 -6.98 11.81
C ALA A 125 12.42 -5.65 11.04
N LEU A 126 11.95 -4.57 11.68
CA LEU A 126 11.96 -3.22 11.11
C LEU A 126 13.39 -2.72 10.87
N ALA A 127 14.31 -2.96 11.80
CA ALA A 127 15.71 -2.60 11.64
C ALA A 127 16.35 -3.33 10.44
N VAL A 128 16.09 -4.64 10.28
CA VAL A 128 16.59 -5.42 9.14
C VAL A 128 16.13 -4.83 7.81
N VAL A 129 14.83 -4.56 7.64
CA VAL A 129 14.34 -4.00 6.37
C VAL A 129 14.73 -2.55 6.13
N CYS A 130 14.94 -1.77 7.20
CA CYS A 130 15.51 -0.44 7.10
C CYS A 130 16.94 -0.50 6.55
N LEU A 131 17.77 -1.42 7.04
CA LEU A 131 19.12 -1.64 6.51
C LEU A 131 19.12 -2.10 5.05
N ILE A 132 18.15 -2.92 4.66
CA ILE A 132 17.95 -3.32 3.26
C ILE A 132 17.66 -2.10 2.38
N GLY A 133 16.71 -1.25 2.79
CA GLY A 133 16.35 -0.03 2.07
C GLY A 133 17.52 0.96 1.99
N ILE A 134 18.26 1.14 3.08
CA ILE A 134 19.49 1.94 3.10
C ILE A 134 20.51 1.37 2.11
N GLY A 135 20.73 0.06 2.08
CA GLY A 135 21.65 -0.60 1.16
C GLY A 135 21.27 -0.38 -0.30
N GLN A 136 20.00 -0.59 -0.66
CA GLN A 136 19.53 -0.35 -2.03
C GLN A 136 19.62 1.14 -2.40
N GLY A 137 19.23 2.05 -1.51
CA GLY A 137 19.35 3.50 -1.70
C GLY A 137 20.80 3.96 -1.88
N LEU A 138 21.74 3.41 -1.11
CA LEU A 138 23.17 3.66 -1.27
C LEU A 138 23.67 3.21 -2.63
N ILE A 139 23.25 2.03 -3.12
CA ILE A 139 23.63 1.56 -4.45
C ILE A 139 23.14 2.54 -5.53
N ILE A 140 21.87 2.95 -5.44
CA ILE A 140 21.25 3.89 -6.39
C ILE A 140 22.01 5.22 -6.41
N THR A 141 22.18 5.84 -5.24
CA THR A 141 22.79 7.16 -5.10
C THR A 141 24.29 7.18 -5.40
N ARG A 142 25.05 6.16 -4.96
CA ARG A 142 26.51 6.13 -5.05
C ARG A 142 27.02 5.71 -6.44
N PHE A 143 26.32 4.79 -7.09
CA PHE A 143 26.67 4.28 -8.42
C PHE A 143 25.82 4.90 -9.53
N LYS A 144 24.85 5.75 -9.19
CA LYS A 144 23.95 6.45 -10.14
C LYS A 144 23.22 5.47 -11.07
N LEU A 145 22.85 4.31 -10.52
CA LEU A 145 22.10 3.30 -11.25
C LEU A 145 20.60 3.65 -11.21
N PRO A 146 19.83 3.37 -12.27
CA PRO A 146 18.38 3.56 -12.24
C PRO A 146 17.73 2.72 -11.14
N SER A 147 16.85 3.31 -10.32
CA SER A 147 16.19 2.61 -9.20
C SER A 147 15.45 1.35 -9.62
N PHE A 148 14.72 1.39 -10.74
CA PHE A 148 14.04 0.23 -11.31
C PHE A 148 14.97 -0.98 -11.46
N VAL A 149 16.22 -0.79 -11.91
CA VAL A 149 17.17 -1.89 -12.10
C VAL A 149 17.61 -2.46 -10.76
N VAL A 150 17.94 -1.59 -9.80
CA VAL A 150 18.38 -2.01 -8.46
C VAL A 150 17.25 -2.71 -7.70
N THR A 151 16.01 -2.22 -7.81
CA THR A 151 14.86 -2.78 -7.10
C THR A 151 14.29 -4.01 -7.81
N LEU A 152 14.44 -4.15 -9.13
CA LEU A 152 14.17 -5.41 -9.84
C LEU A 152 15.17 -6.51 -9.45
N ALA A 153 16.47 -6.18 -9.40
CA ALA A 153 17.49 -7.12 -8.92
C ALA A 153 17.24 -7.47 -7.43
N GLY A 154 16.91 -6.46 -6.63
CA GLY A 154 16.52 -6.63 -5.23
C GLY A 154 15.30 -7.53 -5.07
N LEU A 155 14.28 -7.40 -5.92
CA LEU A 155 13.11 -8.27 -5.92
C LEU A 155 13.51 -9.74 -6.03
N MET A 156 14.45 -10.07 -6.92
CA MET A 156 14.93 -11.44 -7.08
C MET A 156 15.76 -11.92 -5.89
N VAL A 157 16.66 -11.07 -5.38
CA VAL A 157 17.48 -11.38 -4.20
C VAL A 157 16.62 -11.64 -2.97
N TRP A 158 15.69 -10.73 -2.66
CA TRP A 158 14.85 -10.83 -1.47
C TRP A 158 13.82 -11.95 -1.60
N ASN A 159 13.33 -12.25 -2.80
CA ASN A 159 12.57 -13.47 -3.05
C ASN A 159 13.38 -14.71 -2.65
N GLY A 160 14.62 -14.83 -3.12
CA GLY A 160 15.50 -15.94 -2.75
C GLY A 160 15.76 -16.02 -1.25
N VAL A 161 16.01 -14.89 -0.59
CA VAL A 161 16.19 -14.82 0.87
C VAL A 161 14.95 -15.30 1.61
N VAL A 162 13.76 -14.86 1.21
CA VAL A 162 12.49 -15.32 1.80
C VAL A 162 12.33 -16.83 1.64
N LEU A 163 12.61 -17.38 0.45
CA LEU A 163 12.55 -18.83 0.22
C LEU A 163 13.53 -19.60 1.12
N LEU A 164 14.74 -19.08 1.32
CA LEU A 164 15.72 -19.67 2.23
C LEU A 164 15.27 -19.59 3.70
N MET A 165 14.66 -18.48 4.11
CA MET A 165 14.15 -18.32 5.48
C MET A 165 12.99 -19.25 5.79
N ILE A 166 12.08 -19.44 4.83
CA ILE A 166 10.92 -20.34 4.97
C ILE A 166 11.36 -21.81 4.91
N GLY A 167 12.36 -22.12 4.09
CA GLY A 167 12.83 -23.48 3.85
C GLY A 167 11.76 -24.36 3.18
N GLY A 168 11.79 -25.66 3.44
CA GLY A 168 10.87 -26.62 2.82
C GLY A 168 9.43 -26.62 3.37
N GLY A 169 9.14 -25.82 4.40
CA GLY A 169 7.85 -25.85 5.12
C GLY A 169 6.70 -25.11 4.44
N GLY A 170 6.98 -24.34 3.39
CA GLY A 170 5.98 -23.57 2.63
C GLY A 170 5.41 -22.37 3.38
N THR A 171 4.59 -22.61 4.41
CA THR A 171 3.86 -21.55 5.13
C THR A 171 4.41 -21.36 6.54
N VAL A 172 4.79 -20.13 6.86
CA VAL A 172 5.23 -19.74 8.22
C VAL A 172 4.06 -19.11 8.96
N VAL A 173 3.48 -19.85 9.90
CA VAL A 173 2.33 -19.40 10.69
C VAL A 173 2.79 -18.62 11.93
N ILE A 174 2.18 -17.46 12.17
CA ILE A 174 2.36 -16.71 13.42
C ILE A 174 1.67 -17.48 14.55
N GLN A 175 2.40 -17.72 15.64
CA GLN A 175 1.90 -18.46 16.80
C GLN A 175 1.81 -17.60 18.07
N ASP A 176 2.33 -16.37 18.04
CA ASP A 176 2.27 -15.44 19.16
C ASP A 176 0.85 -14.88 19.34
N LYS A 177 0.28 -15.09 20.53
CA LYS A 177 -1.09 -14.67 20.85
C LYS A 177 -1.28 -13.16 20.83
N THR A 178 -0.24 -12.39 21.17
CA THR A 178 -0.32 -10.92 21.24
C THR A 178 -0.38 -10.34 19.83
N ILE A 179 0.48 -10.81 18.93
CA ILE A 179 0.49 -10.38 17.52
C ILE A 179 -0.80 -10.79 16.82
N ILE A 180 -1.26 -12.04 17.02
CA ILE A 180 -2.56 -12.49 16.49
C ILE A 180 -3.70 -11.63 17.05
N GLY A 181 -3.66 -11.34 18.35
CA GLY A 181 -4.64 -10.50 19.03
C GLY A 181 -4.69 -9.11 18.43
N LEU A 182 -3.53 -8.46 18.22
CA LEU A 182 -3.44 -7.13 17.63
C LEU A 182 -4.03 -7.07 16.22
N ALA A 183 -3.77 -8.09 15.40
CA ALA A 183 -4.28 -8.16 14.03
C ALA A 183 -5.79 -8.43 13.93
N ASN A 184 -6.38 -9.04 14.96
CA ASN A 184 -7.78 -9.48 14.96
C ASN A 184 -8.65 -8.79 16.03
N TYR A 185 -8.13 -7.75 16.68
CA TYR A 185 -8.84 -7.04 17.74
C TYR A 185 -9.94 -6.16 17.17
N PHE A 186 -11.16 -6.29 17.71
CA PHE A 186 -12.28 -5.42 17.39
C PHE A 186 -12.52 -4.45 18.55
N LEU A 187 -12.56 -3.16 18.23
CA LEU A 187 -12.95 -2.13 19.20
C LEU A 187 -14.39 -2.38 19.69
N PRO A 188 -14.67 -2.10 20.96
CA PRO A 188 -16.05 -2.02 21.44
C PRO A 188 -16.86 -1.03 20.59
N LYS A 189 -18.13 -1.36 20.32
CA LYS A 189 -19.00 -0.55 19.43
C LYS A 189 -18.96 0.96 19.74
N ALA A 190 -19.01 1.32 21.02
CA ALA A 190 -18.95 2.71 21.47
C ALA A 190 -17.62 3.39 21.10
N MET A 191 -16.48 2.70 21.28
CA MET A 191 -15.17 3.22 20.90
C MET A 191 -15.03 3.32 19.38
N GLY A 192 -15.59 2.36 18.64
CA GLY A 192 -15.65 2.42 17.18
C GLY A 192 -16.37 3.68 16.68
N TRP A 193 -17.54 3.99 17.24
CA TRP A 193 -18.25 5.23 16.90
C TRP A 193 -17.50 6.50 17.30
N LEU A 194 -16.83 6.51 18.45
CA LEU A 194 -16.00 7.65 18.88
C LEU A 194 -14.85 7.91 17.89
N VAL A 195 -14.19 6.86 17.40
CA VAL A 195 -13.12 6.99 16.40
C VAL A 195 -13.65 7.52 15.07
N VAL A 196 -14.83 7.06 14.63
CA VAL A 196 -15.46 7.55 13.39
C VAL A 196 -15.84 9.02 13.51
N ILE A 197 -16.38 9.45 14.64
CA ILE A 197 -16.81 10.83 14.85
C ILE A 197 -15.62 11.76 15.07
N GLY A 198 -14.56 11.30 15.75
CA GLY A 198 -13.37 12.11 16.05
C GLY A 198 -12.29 12.10 14.96
N GLY A 199 -12.33 11.14 14.03
CA GLY A 199 -11.35 10.99 12.95
C GLY A 199 -11.77 11.58 11.60
N VAL A 200 -13.00 12.11 11.51
CA VAL A 200 -13.52 12.90 10.38
C VAL A 200 -13.58 14.36 10.80
#